data_AF-A0A1J5ICQ6-F1
#
_entry.id   AF-A0A1J5ICQ6-F1
#
_cell.length_a   1.000
_cell.length_b   1.000
_cell.length_c   1.000
_cell.angle_alpha   90.00
_cell.angle_beta   90.00
_cell.angle_gamma   90.00
#
_symmetry.space_group_name_H-M   'P 1'
#
loop_
_entity.id
_entity.type
_entity.pdbx_description
1 polymer ?
#
loop_
_entity_poly.entity_id
_entity_poly.type
_entity_poly.pdbx_seq_one_letter_code
_entity_poly.pdbx_strand_id
1 'polypeptide(L)'
;MAVRNAQFIPDYDKIGPYVGKTSWNIKMPELNIPKWDTAVPKMDQTAISGYKQQAAATGIRGLRNALRESITLGRGVDRDNPYAAQQRAKSAMSGFGSGLGNVMQSASTEALNRYLPEYQAQNQAAQQEYGARVQGALKEAELEMMPQVEQMKAEMAPYAKYLGVKGMSSAAQSLADQYRKYYKSAIEHQPGRIKAFVGGTTSFNPYKYLGYA
;
A
#
# COMPACT_ATOMS: atom_id res chain seq x y z
N MET A 1 -10.86 24.07 -31.88
CA MET A 1 -11.75 25.02 -31.18
C MET A 1 -11.08 25.45 -29.89
N ALA A 2 -10.54 26.68 -29.85
CA ALA A 2 -9.88 27.23 -28.67
C ALA A 2 -10.92 27.96 -27.80
N VAL A 3 -11.11 27.49 -26.58
CA VAL A 3 -11.96 28.14 -25.58
C VAL A 3 -11.19 29.36 -25.06
N ARG A 4 -11.69 30.56 -25.35
CA ARG A 4 -11.14 31.82 -24.87
C ARG A 4 -11.32 31.89 -23.35
N ASN A 5 -10.21 32.04 -22.63
CA ASN A 5 -10.18 32.45 -21.24
C ASN A 5 -10.85 33.83 -21.13
N ALA A 6 -12.06 33.90 -20.58
CA ALA A 6 -12.65 35.15 -20.14
C ALA A 6 -11.91 35.62 -18.88
N GLN A 7 -10.90 36.47 -19.07
CA GLN A 7 -10.29 37.21 -17.97
C GLN A 7 -11.31 38.25 -17.48
N PHE A 8 -11.85 38.02 -16.29
CA PHE A 8 -12.57 39.03 -15.55
C PHE A 8 -11.55 40.08 -15.08
N ILE A 9 -11.56 41.27 -15.68
CA ILE A 9 -10.74 42.41 -15.27
C ILE A 9 -11.66 43.35 -14.50
N PRO A 10 -11.68 43.31 -13.15
CA PRO A 10 -12.41 44.31 -12.37
C PRO A 10 -11.70 45.67 -12.47
N ASP A 11 -12.47 46.76 -12.44
CA ASP A 11 -11.94 48.14 -12.37
C ASP A 11 -11.13 48.33 -11.07
N TYR A 12 -9.80 48.22 -11.16
CA TYR A 12 -8.88 48.30 -10.03
C TYR A 12 -8.71 49.73 -9.46
N ASP A 13 -9.10 50.77 -10.22
CA ASP A 13 -8.87 52.17 -9.84
C ASP A 13 -9.75 52.68 -8.70
N LYS A 14 -10.87 52.00 -8.39
CA LYS A 14 -11.74 52.36 -7.24
C LYS A 14 -11.41 51.59 -5.95
N ILE A 15 -10.43 50.69 -5.98
CA ILE A 15 -10.07 49.77 -4.88
C ILE A 15 -8.60 50.00 -4.43
N GLY A 16 -7.92 50.99 -5.01
CA GLY A 16 -6.47 51.22 -4.97
C GLY A 16 -5.72 51.00 -3.65
N PRO A 17 -6.19 51.42 -2.46
CA PRO A 17 -5.44 51.17 -1.22
C PRO A 17 -5.64 49.76 -0.62
N TYR A 18 -6.58 48.95 -1.12
CA TYR A 18 -6.94 47.66 -0.52
C TYR A 18 -6.44 46.42 -1.29
N VAL A 19 -5.91 46.61 -2.51
CA VAL A 19 -5.33 45.54 -3.34
C VAL A 19 -3.89 45.21 -2.92
N GLY A 20 -3.26 46.06 -2.09
CA GLY A 20 -1.92 45.85 -1.54
C GLY A 20 -1.83 44.83 -0.39
N LYS A 21 -2.95 44.40 0.19
CA LYS A 21 -3.02 43.30 1.18
C LYS A 21 -3.55 42.02 0.54
N THR A 22 -3.15 41.72 -0.69
CA THR A 22 -3.59 40.51 -1.40
C THR A 22 -2.95 39.22 -0.87
N SER A 23 -1.92 39.32 -0.03
CA SER A 23 -1.38 38.18 0.72
C SER A 23 -1.98 38.16 2.13
N TRP A 24 -3.19 37.62 2.25
CA TRP A 24 -3.62 37.08 3.54
C TRP A 24 -2.61 36.01 3.93
N ASN A 25 -1.81 36.27 4.97
CA ASN A 25 -0.79 35.35 5.45
C ASN A 25 -1.46 34.24 6.26
N ILE A 26 -2.22 33.40 5.56
CA ILE A 26 -2.94 32.29 6.15
C ILE A 26 -1.92 31.18 6.38
N LYS A 27 -1.70 30.87 7.65
CA LYS A 27 -0.83 29.77 8.03
C LYS A 27 -1.59 28.48 7.81
N MET A 28 -1.13 27.70 6.83
CA MET A 28 -1.64 26.34 6.62
C MET A 28 -1.22 25.49 7.83
N PRO A 29 -2.15 24.77 8.47
CA PRO A 29 -1.81 23.85 9.53
C PRO A 29 -0.97 22.70 8.97
N GLU A 30 -0.07 22.19 9.81
CA GLU A 30 0.74 21.02 9.44
C GLU A 30 -0.14 19.77 9.46
N LEU A 31 -0.16 19.04 8.35
CA LEU A 31 -0.88 17.77 8.26
C LEU A 31 -0.08 16.67 8.93
N ASN A 32 -0.55 16.19 10.08
CA ASN A 32 0.00 14.99 10.72
C ASN A 32 -0.49 13.72 10.03
N ILE A 33 -0.13 13.55 8.76
CA ILE A 33 -0.47 12.34 8.00
C ILE A 33 0.62 11.29 8.22
N PRO A 34 0.28 10.08 8.71
CA PRO A 34 1.26 9.00 8.85
C PRO A 34 1.87 8.65 7.48
N LYS A 35 3.11 8.14 7.46
CA LYS A 35 3.73 7.66 6.22
C LYS A 35 3.14 6.31 5.81
N TRP A 36 2.81 6.15 4.54
CA TRP A 36 2.23 4.90 4.01
C TRP A 36 3.14 3.68 4.21
N ASP A 37 4.44 3.82 3.99
CA ASP A 37 5.42 2.73 4.11
C ASP A 37 5.55 2.16 5.53
N THR A 38 5.11 2.92 6.54
CA THR A 38 5.04 2.46 7.93
C THR A 38 3.67 1.88 8.30
N ALA A 39 2.63 2.17 7.52
CA ALA A 39 1.27 1.71 7.78
C ALA A 39 1.01 0.32 7.17
N VAL A 40 1.65 -0.01 6.05
CA VAL A 40 1.42 -1.28 5.36
C VAL A 40 2.22 -2.42 5.99
N PRO A 41 1.56 -3.52 6.41
CA PRO A 41 2.26 -4.69 6.90
C PRO A 41 3.11 -5.30 5.78
N LYS A 42 4.34 -5.67 6.10
CA LYS A 42 5.24 -6.38 5.19
C LYS A 42 4.97 -7.88 5.27
N MET A 43 5.20 -8.59 4.17
CA MET A 43 5.14 -10.05 4.20
C MET A 43 6.17 -10.61 5.19
N ASP A 44 5.70 -11.47 6.08
CA ASP A 44 6.52 -12.16 7.07
C ASP A 44 7.08 -13.46 6.47
N GLN A 45 8.34 -13.40 6.04
CA GLN A 45 9.05 -14.56 5.53
C GLN A 45 9.22 -15.67 6.58
N THR A 46 9.24 -15.31 7.87
CA THR A 46 9.36 -16.28 8.96
C THR A 46 8.08 -17.11 9.05
N ALA A 47 6.91 -16.46 9.04
CA ALA A 47 5.62 -17.15 9.00
C ALA A 47 5.49 -18.07 7.78
N ILE A 48 5.84 -17.60 6.58
CA ILE A 48 5.83 -18.41 5.36
C ILE A 48 6.77 -19.62 5.50
N SER A 49 7.97 -19.43 6.05
CA SER A 49 8.92 -20.52 6.27
C SER A 49 8.38 -21.57 7.26
N GLY A 50 7.69 -21.13 8.31
CA GLY A 50 7.03 -22.00 9.28
C GLY A 50 5.94 -22.85 8.62
N TYR A 51 5.04 -22.24 7.86
CA TYR A 51 4.02 -22.97 7.11
C TYR A 51 4.62 -23.96 6.09
N LYS A 52 5.71 -23.57 5.42
CA LYS A 52 6.43 -24.44 4.48
C LYS A 52 7.01 -25.66 5.17
N GLN A 53 7.64 -25.50 6.33
CA GLN A 53 8.17 -26.62 7.10
C GLN A 53 7.06 -27.57 7.55
N GLN A 54 5.94 -27.03 8.03
CA GLN A 54 4.77 -27.82 8.43
C GLN A 54 4.19 -28.63 7.26
N ALA A 55 4.00 -28.00 6.09
CA ALA A 55 3.49 -28.66 4.90
C ALA A 55 4.45 -29.74 4.37
N ALA A 56 5.77 -29.49 4.40
CA ALA A 56 6.77 -30.44 3.94
C ALA A 56 6.96 -31.65 4.88
N ALA A 57 6.61 -31.52 6.17
CA ALA A 57 6.96 -32.50 7.20
C ALA A 57 6.42 -33.92 6.91
N THR A 58 5.21 -34.03 6.37
CA THR A 58 4.61 -35.34 6.04
C THR A 58 5.27 -35.96 4.81
N GLY A 59 5.48 -35.18 3.75
CA GLY A 59 6.14 -35.65 2.53
C GLY A 59 7.59 -36.10 2.79
N ILE A 60 8.35 -35.33 3.57
CA ILE A 60 9.73 -35.68 3.95
C ILE A 60 9.77 -37.00 4.75
N ARG A 61 8.82 -37.21 5.67
CA ARG A 61 8.72 -38.48 6.43
C ARG A 61 8.46 -39.66 5.50
N GLY A 62 7.53 -39.51 4.55
CA GLY A 62 7.24 -40.54 3.54
C GLY A 62 8.47 -40.89 2.70
N LEU A 63 9.17 -39.88 2.19
CA LEU A 63 10.40 -40.07 1.40
C LEU A 63 11.50 -40.78 2.21
N ARG A 64 11.68 -40.43 3.48
CA ARG A 64 12.66 -41.10 4.35
C ARG A 64 12.32 -42.57 4.57
N ASN A 65 11.04 -42.90 4.73
CA ASN A 65 10.60 -44.29 4.87
C ASN A 65 10.83 -45.08 3.59
N ALA A 66 10.45 -44.53 2.43
CA ALA A 66 10.68 -45.15 1.13
C ALA A 66 12.17 -45.38 0.83
N LEU A 67 13.03 -44.42 1.19
CA LEU A 67 14.48 -44.57 1.05
C LEU A 67 15.02 -45.70 1.93
N ARG A 68 14.60 -45.78 3.19
CA ARG A 68 15.01 -46.85 4.12
C ARG A 68 14.57 -48.22 3.60
N GLU A 69 13.35 -48.33 3.10
CA GLU A 69 12.81 -49.56 2.52
C GLU A 69 13.59 -49.99 1.28
N SER A 70 13.85 -49.07 0.34
CA SER A 70 14.62 -49.34 -0.87
C SER A 70 16.04 -49.86 -0.57
N ILE A 71 16.73 -49.25 0.41
CA ILE A 71 18.05 -49.68 0.83
C ILE A 71 17.99 -51.05 1.53
N THR A 72 16.97 -51.28 2.37
CA THR A 72 16.86 -52.52 3.16
C THR A 72 16.50 -53.72 2.28
N LEU A 73 15.51 -53.57 1.39
CA LEU A 73 15.14 -54.59 0.40
C LEU A 73 16.32 -54.88 -0.54
N GLY A 74 17.04 -53.84 -0.96
CA GLY A 74 18.21 -53.97 -1.83
C GLY A 74 19.32 -54.84 -1.23
N ARG A 75 19.57 -54.71 0.08
CA ARG A 75 20.57 -55.53 0.78
C ARG A 75 20.18 -57.00 0.90
N GLY A 76 18.88 -57.32 0.95
CA GLY A 76 18.40 -58.70 1.00
C GLY A 76 18.53 -59.43 -0.33
N VAL A 77 18.29 -58.72 -1.44
CA VAL A 77 18.29 -59.28 -2.80
C VAL A 77 19.70 -59.34 -3.40
N ASP A 78 20.54 -58.33 -3.13
CA ASP A 78 21.86 -58.21 -3.75
C ASP A 78 22.99 -58.67 -2.81
N ARG A 79 22.68 -59.56 -1.85
CA ARG A 79 23.62 -59.96 -0.78
C ARG A 79 24.96 -60.48 -1.32
N ASP A 80 24.92 -61.09 -2.49
CA ASP A 80 26.08 -61.71 -3.13
C ASP A 80 26.81 -60.79 -4.12
N ASN A 81 26.25 -59.61 -4.44
CA ASN A 81 26.86 -58.64 -5.35
C ASN A 81 26.90 -57.22 -4.74
N PRO A 82 28.02 -56.82 -4.10
CA PRO A 82 28.14 -55.51 -3.46
C PRO A 82 28.02 -54.33 -4.45
N TYR A 83 28.35 -54.53 -5.73
CA TYR A 83 28.22 -53.49 -6.75
C TYR A 83 26.75 -53.21 -7.10
N ALA A 84 25.92 -54.24 -7.18
CA ALA A 84 24.48 -54.10 -7.42
C ALA A 84 23.80 -53.36 -6.26
N ALA A 85 24.14 -53.72 -5.02
CA ALA A 85 23.65 -53.02 -3.82
C ALA A 85 24.06 -51.53 -3.82
N GLN A 86 25.30 -51.22 -4.24
CA GLN A 86 25.77 -49.84 -4.32
C GLN A 86 25.04 -49.03 -5.40
N GLN A 87 24.83 -49.60 -6.60
CA GLN A 87 24.09 -48.93 -7.67
C GLN A 87 22.63 -48.66 -7.27
N ARG A 88 21.97 -49.63 -6.63
CA ARG A 88 20.60 -49.44 -6.13
C ARG A 88 20.52 -48.34 -5.08
N ALA A 89 21.46 -48.30 -4.14
CA ALA A 89 21.53 -47.22 -3.15
C ALA A 89 21.71 -45.84 -3.82
N LYS A 90 22.56 -45.73 -4.85
CA LYS A 90 22.73 -44.49 -5.63
C LYS A 90 21.41 -44.07 -6.31
N SER A 91 20.72 -45.00 -6.97
CA SER A 91 19.43 -44.72 -7.62
C SER A 91 18.36 -44.30 -6.61
N ALA A 92 18.30 -44.94 -5.44
CA ALA A 92 17.37 -44.59 -4.37
C ALA A 92 17.65 -43.18 -3.81
N MET A 93 18.92 -42.81 -3.65
CA MET A 93 19.31 -41.45 -3.25
C MET A 93 18.94 -40.41 -4.29
N SER A 94 19.14 -40.71 -5.59
CA SER A 94 18.72 -39.81 -6.68
C SER A 94 17.20 -39.61 -6.67
N GLY A 95 16.43 -40.69 -6.53
CA GLY A 95 14.97 -40.62 -6.45
C GLY A 95 14.49 -39.84 -5.22
N PHE A 96 15.15 -40.00 -4.07
CA PHE A 96 14.89 -39.20 -2.88
C PHE A 96 15.14 -37.70 -3.12
N GLY A 97 16.21 -37.35 -3.82
CA GLY A 97 16.51 -35.95 -4.18
C GLY A 97 15.41 -35.31 -5.03
N SER A 98 14.99 -36.00 -6.10
CA SER A 98 13.89 -35.55 -6.95
C SER A 98 12.56 -35.46 -6.18
N GLY A 99 12.26 -36.46 -5.35
CA GLY A 99 11.08 -36.46 -4.50
C GLY A 99 11.07 -35.31 -3.49
N LEU A 100 12.22 -35.01 -2.89
CA LEU A 100 12.37 -33.88 -1.96
C LEU A 100 12.10 -32.56 -2.66
N GLY A 101 12.60 -32.37 -3.90
CA GLY A 101 12.29 -31.21 -4.71
C GLY A 101 10.79 -30.99 -4.88
N ASN A 102 10.07 -32.05 -5.26
CA ASN A 102 8.61 -32.01 -5.43
C ASN A 102 7.89 -31.67 -4.12
N VAL A 103 8.27 -32.32 -3.01
CA VAL A 103 7.67 -32.04 -1.68
C VAL A 103 7.91 -30.59 -1.28
N MET A 104 9.12 -30.07 -1.46
CA MET A 104 9.46 -28.70 -1.10
C MET A 104 8.76 -27.65 -1.98
N GLN A 105 8.56 -27.96 -3.26
CA GLN A 105 7.80 -27.12 -4.17
C GLN A 105 6.32 -27.07 -3.77
N SER A 106 5.67 -28.22 -3.58
CA SER A 106 4.28 -28.30 -3.12
C SER A 106 4.08 -27.62 -1.77
N ALA A 107 4.99 -27.84 -0.82
CA ALA A 107 4.95 -27.19 0.48
C ALA A 107 5.10 -25.67 0.41
N SER A 108 5.87 -25.15 -0.56
CA SER A 108 5.99 -23.70 -0.78
C SER A 108 4.68 -23.10 -1.26
N THR A 109 4.01 -23.76 -2.21
CA THR A 109 2.70 -23.33 -2.71
C THR A 109 1.64 -23.37 -1.61
N GLU A 110 1.61 -24.44 -0.82
CA GLU A 110 0.66 -24.57 0.29
C GLU A 110 0.91 -23.51 1.37
N ALA A 111 2.17 -23.25 1.72
CA ALA A 111 2.53 -22.21 2.68
C ALA A 111 2.04 -20.83 2.24
N LEU A 112 2.21 -20.49 0.96
CA LEU A 112 1.68 -19.25 0.41
C LEU A 112 0.16 -19.21 0.46
N ASN A 113 -0.52 -20.29 0.09
CA ASN A 113 -1.98 -20.35 0.13
C ASN A 113 -2.55 -20.18 1.55
N ARG A 114 -1.81 -20.64 2.58
CA ARG A 114 -2.18 -20.42 3.99
C ARG A 114 -1.90 -18.99 4.44
N TYR A 115 -0.76 -18.42 4.06
CA TYR A 115 -0.34 -17.09 4.51
C TYR A 115 -1.06 -15.94 3.79
N LEU A 116 -1.37 -16.10 2.51
CA LEU A 116 -1.88 -15.00 1.68
C LEU A 116 -3.21 -14.40 2.18
N PRO A 117 -4.20 -15.19 2.64
CA PRO A 117 -5.44 -14.64 3.21
C PRO A 117 -5.18 -13.79 4.46
N GLU A 118 -4.30 -14.24 5.36
CA GLU A 118 -3.93 -13.50 6.58
C GLU A 118 -3.26 -12.17 6.21
N TYR A 119 -2.30 -12.21 5.29
CA TYR A 119 -1.64 -11.02 4.78
C TYR A 119 -2.62 -10.05 4.11
N GLN A 120 -3.55 -10.55 3.29
CA GLN A 120 -4.57 -9.72 2.64
C GLN A 120 -5.49 -9.03 3.65
N ALA A 121 -5.93 -9.76 4.69
CA ALA A 121 -6.76 -9.19 5.76
C ALA A 121 -6.02 -8.10 6.54
N GLN A 122 -4.76 -8.36 6.92
CA GLN A 122 -3.90 -7.37 7.58
C GLN A 122 -3.69 -6.14 6.70
N ASN A 123 -3.45 -6.34 5.40
CA ASN A 123 -3.28 -5.23 4.46
C ASN A 123 -4.56 -4.39 4.38
N GLN A 124 -5.71 -5.01 4.17
CA GLN A 124 -6.99 -4.28 4.10
C GLN A 124 -7.28 -3.48 5.38
N ALA A 125 -7.04 -4.06 6.55
CA ALA A 125 -7.19 -3.36 7.83
C ALA A 125 -6.26 -2.14 7.91
N ALA A 126 -4.99 -2.30 7.56
CA ALA A 126 -4.02 -1.21 7.52
C ALA A 126 -4.42 -0.09 6.55
N GLN A 127 -4.98 -0.42 5.38
CA GLN A 127 -5.46 0.59 4.42
C GLN A 127 -6.64 1.39 4.99
N GLN A 128 -7.57 0.72 5.67
CA GLN A 128 -8.72 1.37 6.31
C GLN A 128 -8.26 2.30 7.45
N GLU A 129 -7.36 1.80 8.30
CA GLU A 129 -6.83 2.58 9.42
C GLU A 129 -6.06 3.81 8.93
N TYR A 130 -5.23 3.65 7.90
CA TYR A 130 -4.55 4.76 7.27
C TYR A 130 -5.53 5.80 6.71
N GLY A 131 -6.56 5.34 6.00
CA GLY A 131 -7.61 6.22 5.48
C GLY A 131 -8.32 7.00 6.57
N ALA A 132 -8.63 6.35 7.69
CA ALA A 132 -9.24 6.99 8.85
C ALA A 132 -8.31 8.04 9.49
N ARG A 133 -7.01 7.73 9.64
CA ARG A 133 -6.01 8.69 10.16
C ARG A 133 -5.84 9.89 9.25
N VAL A 134 -5.80 9.70 7.93
CA VAL A 134 -5.77 10.79 6.95
C VAL A 134 -7.02 11.68 7.07
N GLN A 135 -8.21 11.08 7.17
CA GLN A 135 -9.45 11.83 7.34
C GLN A 135 -9.49 12.60 8.67
N GLY A 136 -8.96 12.02 9.75
CA GLY A 136 -8.79 12.69 11.03
C GLY A 136 -7.90 13.92 10.91
N ALA A 137 -6.70 13.75 10.35
CA ALA A 137 -5.75 14.86 10.15
C ALA A 137 -6.33 15.98 9.27
N LEU A 138 -7.15 15.66 8.27
CA LEU A 138 -7.84 16.66 7.45
C LEU A 138 -8.91 17.43 8.23
N LYS A 139 -9.68 16.74 9.09
CA LYS A 139 -10.68 17.39 9.94
C LYS A 139 -10.03 18.28 11.00
N GLU A 140 -8.92 17.84 11.59
CA GLU A 140 -8.14 18.65 12.53
C GLU A 140 -7.60 19.91 11.84
N ALA A 141 -7.02 19.76 10.66
CA ALA A 141 -6.59 20.90 9.84
C ALA A 141 -7.76 21.84 9.50
N GLU A 142 -8.93 21.31 9.13
CA GLU A 142 -10.12 22.14 8.87
C GLU A 142 -10.56 22.94 10.11
N LEU A 143 -10.54 22.33 11.29
CA LEU A 143 -10.87 22.97 12.56
C LEU A 143 -9.88 24.09 12.94
N GLU A 144 -8.57 23.89 12.72
CA GLU A 144 -7.56 24.92 12.95
C GLU A 144 -7.68 26.11 11.98
N MET A 145 -8.24 25.88 10.80
CA MET A 145 -8.43 26.90 9.78
C MET A 145 -9.73 27.69 9.91
N MET A 146 -10.79 27.09 10.46
CA MET A 146 -12.06 27.80 10.70
C MET A 146 -11.90 29.18 11.37
N PRO A 147 -11.14 29.35 12.46
CA PRO A 147 -10.98 30.68 13.09
C PRO A 147 -10.26 31.68 12.18
N GLN A 148 -9.31 31.23 11.34
CA GLN A 148 -8.63 32.10 10.37
C GLN A 148 -9.59 32.56 9.26
N VAL A 149 -10.49 31.68 8.82
CA VAL A 149 -11.54 32.02 7.85
C VAL A 149 -12.57 32.98 8.44
N GLU A 150 -12.96 32.81 9.70
CA GLU A 150 -13.86 33.72 10.40
C GLU A 150 -13.24 35.10 10.63
N GLN A 151 -11.98 35.14 11.08
CA GLN A 151 -11.23 36.38 11.21
C GLN A 151 -11.14 37.12 9.87
N MET A 152 -10.83 36.41 8.79
CA MET A 152 -10.80 37.00 7.45
C MET A 152 -12.17 37.53 7.02
N LYS A 153 -13.26 36.80 7.29
CA LYS A 153 -14.63 37.29 7.03
C LYS A 153 -14.92 38.57 7.81
N ALA A 154 -14.50 38.64 9.08
CA ALA A 154 -14.67 39.81 9.92
C ALA A 154 -13.85 41.01 9.42
N GLU A 155 -12.60 40.80 9.02
CA GLU A 155 -11.75 41.85 8.44
C GLU A 155 -12.25 42.30 7.06
N MET A 156 -12.88 41.39 6.30
CA MET A 156 -13.51 41.74 5.04
C MET A 156 -14.84 42.48 5.25
N ALA A 157 -15.60 42.21 6.33
CA ALA A 157 -16.93 42.78 6.60
C ALA A 157 -17.11 44.28 6.29
N PRO A 158 -16.22 45.21 6.70
CA PRO A 158 -16.36 46.63 6.37
C PRO A 158 -16.27 46.94 4.87
N TYR A 159 -15.69 46.03 4.07
CA TYR A 159 -15.54 46.17 2.63
C TYR A 159 -16.72 45.58 1.84
N ALA A 160 -17.74 45.03 2.52
CA ALA A 160 -18.94 44.45 1.90
C ALA A 160 -19.66 45.45 0.98
N LYS A 161 -19.68 46.71 1.38
CA LYS A 161 -20.32 47.82 0.66
C LYS A 161 -19.63 48.12 -0.68
N TYR A 162 -18.31 47.87 -0.78
CA TYR A 162 -17.50 48.19 -1.94
C TYR A 162 -17.31 47.00 -2.89
N LEU A 163 -17.21 45.80 -2.35
CA LEU A 163 -17.06 44.55 -3.13
C LEU A 163 -18.41 43.97 -3.58
N GLY A 164 -19.51 44.40 -2.96
CA GLY A 164 -20.82 43.77 -3.09
C GLY A 164 -20.87 42.40 -2.41
N VAL A 165 -22.05 41.99 -1.93
CA VAL A 165 -22.24 40.71 -1.20
C VAL A 165 -21.77 39.50 -2.04
N LYS A 166 -21.91 39.54 -3.37
CA LYS A 166 -21.42 38.50 -4.29
C LYS A 166 -19.89 38.46 -4.41
N GLY A 167 -19.19 39.59 -4.25
CA GLY A 167 -17.71 39.66 -4.30
C GLY A 167 -17.04 39.10 -3.04
N MET A 168 -17.71 39.23 -1.89
CA MET A 168 -17.27 38.60 -0.65
C MET A 168 -17.48 37.09 -0.64
N SER A 169 -18.63 36.61 -1.13
CA SER A 169 -18.90 35.16 -1.18
C SER A 169 -17.95 34.46 -2.13
N SER A 170 -17.59 35.09 -3.26
CA SER A 170 -16.65 34.53 -4.24
C SER A 170 -15.21 34.50 -3.74
N ALA A 171 -14.76 35.51 -2.98
CA ALA A 171 -13.44 35.50 -2.35
C ALA A 171 -13.32 34.39 -1.29
N ALA A 172 -14.34 34.25 -0.43
CA ALA A 172 -14.39 33.19 0.57
C ALA A 172 -14.49 31.77 -0.07
N GLN A 173 -15.26 31.63 -1.16
CA GLN A 173 -15.36 30.37 -1.91
C GLN A 173 -14.06 30.02 -2.65
N SER A 174 -13.41 31.01 -3.29
CA SER A 174 -12.11 30.84 -3.97
C SER A 174 -11.05 30.30 -3.01
N LEU A 175 -11.02 30.82 -1.78
CA LEU A 175 -10.09 30.38 -0.76
C LEU A 175 -10.40 28.95 -0.27
N ALA A 176 -11.67 28.63 -0.01
CA ALA A 176 -12.09 27.26 0.32
C ALA A 176 -11.73 26.26 -0.79
N ASP A 177 -11.84 26.65 -2.06
CA ASP A 177 -11.44 25.83 -3.21
C ASP A 177 -9.92 25.70 -3.33
N GLN A 178 -9.15 26.74 -3.02
CA GLN A 178 -7.68 26.67 -2.94
C GLN A 178 -7.24 25.69 -1.84
N TYR A 179 -7.92 25.69 -0.69
CA TYR A 179 -7.64 24.70 0.37
C TYR A 179 -7.96 23.28 -0.06
N ARG A 180 -9.14 23.04 -0.63
CA ARG A 180 -9.48 21.70 -1.15
C ARG A 180 -8.44 21.22 -2.17
N LYS A 181 -7.95 22.11 -3.03
CA LYS A 181 -6.89 21.79 -4.00
C LYS A 181 -5.55 21.48 -3.32
N TYR A 182 -5.16 22.26 -2.32
CA TYR A 182 -3.91 22.03 -1.56
C TYR A 182 -3.94 20.71 -0.78
N TYR A 183 -5.02 20.43 -0.04
CA TYR A 183 -5.13 19.17 0.70
C TYR A 183 -5.25 17.99 -0.26
N LYS A 184 -6.01 18.12 -1.35
CA LYS A 184 -6.07 17.08 -2.39
C LYS A 184 -4.70 16.81 -2.99
N SER A 185 -3.92 17.84 -3.33
CA SER A 185 -2.57 17.65 -3.87
C SER A 185 -1.62 17.05 -2.83
N ALA A 186 -1.69 17.47 -1.56
CA ALA A 186 -0.89 16.92 -0.47
C ALA A 186 -1.15 15.42 -0.24
N ILE A 187 -2.41 14.97 -0.38
CA ILE A 187 -2.79 13.56 -0.31
C ILE A 187 -2.37 12.80 -1.59
N GLU A 188 -2.49 13.41 -2.77
CA GLU A 188 -2.16 12.79 -4.06
C GLU A 188 -0.65 12.65 -4.29
N HIS A 189 0.17 13.57 -3.76
CA HIS A 189 1.62 13.60 -3.95
C HIS A 189 2.41 12.91 -2.84
N GLN A 190 1.75 12.17 -1.93
CA GLN A 190 2.51 11.34 -0.99
C GLN A 190 3.22 10.21 -1.73
N PRO A 191 4.56 10.11 -1.61
CA PRO A 191 5.33 9.03 -2.23
C PRO A 191 4.82 7.70 -1.67
N GLY A 192 4.31 6.83 -2.55
CA GLY A 192 3.72 5.54 -2.18
C GLY A 192 2.24 5.39 -2.57
N ARG A 193 1.54 6.48 -2.90
CA ARG A 193 0.18 6.39 -3.44
C ARG A 193 0.18 5.98 -4.91
N ILE A 194 0.29 4.68 -5.16
CA ILE A 194 -0.29 4.08 -6.37
C ILE A 194 -1.79 4.37 -6.31
N LYS A 195 -2.32 5.07 -7.32
CA LYS A 195 -3.68 5.13 -7.92
C LYS A 195 -4.84 4.26 -7.35
N ALA A 196 -4.88 3.92 -6.07
CA ALA A 196 -5.84 2.99 -5.47
C ALA A 196 -7.10 3.71 -4.97
N PHE A 197 -7.06 5.04 -4.84
CA PHE A 197 -8.19 5.83 -4.33
C PHE A 197 -9.18 6.29 -5.40
N VAL A 198 -8.95 5.97 -6.68
CA VAL A 198 -9.91 6.23 -7.76
C VAL A 198 -10.12 4.94 -8.55
N GLY A 199 -10.97 4.05 -8.04
CA GLY A 199 -11.70 3.04 -8.81
C GLY A 199 -10.90 2.03 -9.66
N GLY A 200 -9.59 1.87 -9.42
CA GLY A 200 -8.73 0.98 -10.20
C GLY A 200 -8.31 -0.23 -9.40
N THR A 201 -8.92 -1.38 -9.68
CA THR A 201 -8.44 -2.71 -9.29
C THR A 201 -7.05 -2.94 -9.88
N THR A 202 -6.01 -2.53 -9.16
CA THR A 202 -4.64 -2.93 -9.51
C THR A 202 -4.46 -4.37 -9.03
N SER A 203 -4.39 -5.27 -10.00
CA SER A 203 -4.12 -6.69 -9.79
C SER A 203 -2.76 -6.87 -9.13
N PHE A 204 -2.77 -7.12 -7.83
CA PHE A 204 -1.60 -7.58 -7.09
C PHE A 204 -1.22 -8.97 -7.63
N ASN A 205 -0.08 -9.08 -8.31
CA ASN A 205 0.47 -10.37 -8.73
C ASN A 205 1.50 -10.85 -7.69
N PRO A 206 1.12 -11.71 -6.73
CA PRO A 206 2.00 -12.19 -5.67
C PRO A 206 3.17 -13.03 -6.20
N TYR A 207 3.08 -13.55 -7.43
CA TYR A 207 4.08 -14.45 -8.00
C TYR A 207 5.35 -13.74 -8.48
N LYS A 208 5.35 -12.40 -8.55
CA LYS A 208 6.54 -11.63 -8.99
C LYS A 208 7.69 -11.65 -7.98
N TYR A 209 7.43 -12.00 -6.72
CA TYR A 209 8.44 -12.10 -5.66
C TYR A 209 9.05 -13.50 -5.50
N LEU A 210 8.67 -14.45 -6.35
CA LEU A 210 9.19 -15.82 -6.30
C LEU A 210 10.51 -16.04 -7.04
N GLY A 211 11.14 -15.00 -7.59
CA GLY A 211 12.51 -15.09 -8.11
C GLY A 211 12.75 -16.14 -9.19
N TYR A 212 11.73 -16.54 -9.95
CA TYR A 212 11.90 -17.36 -11.15
C TYR A 212 12.25 -16.44 -12.32
N ALA A 213 13.54 -16.35 -12.61
CA ALA A 213 14.09 -16.04 -13.93
C ALA A 213 14.49 -17.36 -14.60
#